data_AF-A0A257W8T1-F1
#
_entry.id   AF-A0A257W8T1-F1
#
_cell.length_a   1.000
_cell.length_b   1.000
_cell.length_c   1.000
_cell.angle_alpha   90.00
_cell.angle_beta   90.00
_cell.angle_gamma   90.00
#
_symmetry.space_group_name_H-M   'P 1'
#
loop_
_entity.id
_entity.type
_entity.pdbx_description
1 polymer ?
#
loop_
_entity_poly.entity_id
_entity_poly.type
_entity_poly.pdbx_seq_one_letter_code
_entity_poly.pdbx_strand_id
1 'polypeptide(L)'
;MNYSFGYWFNHGQPPHTARFSLGDIIGDFFNHSQWIKFYLLLILIFLVGKRTKWLAFLKDRKNGLFFFLVFAILGEAVVIQVTSYTPPDNNIFFHSFAIAYLLFLAGEVFDIRFSQLRYFLPALLGVGLWWSGVFWKYLDRFTARSANTEEVSKAVTGENLVNRNTFMIIKDSSIPEAQWVFSDIPVFKGIYMPAPTVDGIKRIQALPLWKEKGREVNVLNMTELTPLAEAIPFRLERSPNYPLWYHLGVSMFNREAEMFEKRITQKEYDIVFFEYIKGLNNFYPFRVRDSLQAHYHKIDSFYAPRRGMETMGIIEIYIK
;
A
#
# COMPACT_ATOMS: atom_id res chain seq x y z
N MET A 1 29.42 11.09 -15.45
CA MET A 1 28.50 10.04 -14.95
C MET A 1 27.14 10.29 -15.59
N ASN A 2 26.73 9.50 -16.57
CA ASN A 2 25.59 9.83 -17.46
C ASN A 2 24.20 9.44 -16.91
N TYR A 3 24.11 8.99 -15.64
CA TYR A 3 22.84 8.60 -15.03
C TYR A 3 22.77 9.13 -13.59
N SER A 4 21.81 10.03 -13.34
CA SER A 4 21.53 10.64 -12.03
C SER A 4 20.69 9.74 -11.12
N PHE A 5 20.79 8.41 -11.27
CA PHE A 5 19.97 7.44 -10.52
C PHE A 5 20.13 7.60 -9.01
N GLY A 6 21.34 7.94 -8.53
CA GLY A 6 21.61 8.22 -7.11
C GLY A 6 20.80 9.37 -6.52
N TYR A 7 20.35 10.34 -7.34
CA TYR A 7 19.50 11.45 -6.88
C TYR A 7 18.17 10.97 -6.28
N TRP A 8 17.71 9.82 -6.73
CA TRP A 8 16.41 9.28 -6.39
C TRP A 8 16.37 8.55 -5.04
N PHE A 9 17.54 8.29 -4.49
CA PHE A 9 17.67 7.72 -3.16
C PHE A 9 17.77 8.85 -2.15
N ASN A 10 16.85 8.86 -1.18
CA ASN A 10 16.93 9.79 -0.06
C ASN A 10 17.98 9.27 0.94
N HIS A 11 19.18 9.84 0.86
CA HIS A 11 20.30 9.62 1.78
C HIS A 11 20.37 10.66 2.90
N GLY A 12 19.31 11.47 3.10
CA GLY A 12 19.28 12.57 4.06
C GLY A 12 19.81 13.89 3.52
N GLN A 13 19.81 14.07 2.20
CA GLN A 13 20.14 15.35 1.58
C GLN A 13 19.06 16.42 1.87
N PRO A 14 19.43 17.69 2.17
CA PRO A 14 18.46 18.77 2.34
C PRO A 14 17.52 18.91 1.13
N PRO A 15 16.23 19.22 1.33
CA PRO A 15 15.53 19.50 2.60
C PRO A 15 15.07 18.25 3.37
N HIS A 16 15.53 17.06 2.98
CA HIS A 16 15.05 15.78 3.51
C HIS A 16 15.93 15.28 4.66
N THR A 17 15.30 14.56 5.59
CA THR A 17 16.00 13.76 6.59
C THR A 17 16.20 12.33 6.08
N ALA A 18 17.23 11.66 6.60
CA ALA A 18 17.44 10.25 6.30
C ALA A 18 16.24 9.44 6.80
N ARG A 19 15.73 8.54 5.96
CA ARG A 19 14.67 7.59 6.35
C ARG A 19 15.13 6.54 7.36
N PHE A 20 16.43 6.40 7.49
CA PHE A 20 17.06 5.52 8.44
C PHE A 20 17.35 6.30 9.72
N SER A 21 16.62 5.98 10.79
CA SER A 21 16.82 6.53 12.12
C SER A 21 16.93 5.37 13.10
N LEU A 22 18.12 5.20 13.67
CA LEU A 22 18.35 4.12 14.63
C LEU A 22 17.45 4.27 15.87
N GLY A 23 17.18 5.51 16.28
CA GLY A 23 16.26 5.81 17.39
C GLY A 23 14.83 5.36 17.08
N ASP A 24 14.35 5.65 15.86
CA ASP A 24 13.01 5.23 15.45
C ASP A 24 12.92 3.71 15.30
N ILE A 25 13.96 3.05 14.77
CA ILE A 25 14.04 1.59 14.65
C ILE A 25 13.98 0.92 16.02
N ILE A 26 14.79 1.38 16.97
CA ILE A 26 14.79 0.86 18.34
C ILE A 26 13.43 1.13 19.00
N GLY A 27 12.92 2.36 18.87
CA GLY A 27 11.62 2.76 19.41
C GLY A 27 10.49 1.89 18.89
N ASP A 28 10.40 1.68 17.59
CA ASP A 28 9.34 0.89 16.96
C ASP A 28 9.44 -0.59 17.32
N PHE A 29 10.66 -1.14 17.35
CA PHE A 29 10.89 -2.51 17.80
C PHE A 29 10.34 -2.77 19.21
N PHE A 30 10.67 -1.89 20.17
CA PHE A 30 10.23 -2.07 21.54
C PHE A 30 8.73 -1.78 21.71
N ASN A 31 8.18 -0.77 21.03
CA ASN A 31 6.79 -0.36 21.20
C ASN A 31 5.78 -1.24 20.42
N HIS A 32 6.05 -1.57 19.15
CA HIS A 32 5.04 -2.14 18.25
C HIS A 32 5.34 -3.57 17.76
N SER A 33 6.60 -4.01 17.75
CA SER A 33 7.01 -5.29 17.12
C SER A 33 6.74 -6.55 17.94
N GLN A 34 5.48 -6.78 18.36
CA GLN A 34 5.11 -7.90 19.21
C GLN A 34 5.44 -9.27 18.60
N TRP A 35 5.15 -9.47 17.31
CA TRP A 35 5.41 -10.75 16.64
C TRP A 35 6.90 -11.06 16.47
N ILE A 36 7.71 -10.05 16.12
CA ILE A 36 9.17 -10.24 16.00
C ILE A 36 9.75 -10.60 17.37
N LYS A 37 9.36 -9.88 18.43
CA LYS A 37 9.76 -10.20 19.82
C LYS A 37 9.33 -11.61 20.23
N PHE A 38 8.10 -12.01 19.89
CA PHE A 38 7.59 -13.34 20.16
C PHE A 38 8.40 -14.44 19.44
N TYR A 39 8.71 -14.25 18.16
CA TYR A 39 9.53 -15.20 17.40
C TYR A 39 10.95 -15.30 17.95
N LEU A 40 11.60 -14.19 18.26
CA LEU A 40 12.93 -14.18 18.88
C LEU A 40 12.93 -14.93 20.23
N LEU A 41 11.90 -14.72 21.05
CA LEU A 41 11.73 -15.42 22.32
C LEU A 41 11.58 -16.93 22.10
N LEU A 42 10.71 -17.37 21.18
CA LEU A 42 10.53 -18.79 20.90
C LEU A 42 11.81 -19.43 20.35
N ILE A 43 12.49 -18.76 19.42
CA ILE A 43 13.78 -19.22 18.88
C ILE A 43 14.77 -19.43 20.04
N LEU A 44 14.87 -18.47 20.96
CA LEU A 44 15.74 -18.57 22.13
C LEU A 44 15.37 -19.78 23.01
N ILE A 45 14.08 -19.96 23.30
CA ILE A 45 13.59 -21.10 24.10
C ILE A 45 13.97 -22.42 23.45
N PHE A 46 13.76 -22.58 22.14
CA PHE A 46 14.13 -23.81 21.42
C PHE A 46 15.63 -24.05 21.41
N LEU A 47 16.45 -23.01 21.19
CA LEU A 47 17.91 -23.12 21.20
C LEU A 47 18.44 -23.55 22.57
N VAL A 48 17.85 -23.03 23.66
CA VAL A 48 18.14 -23.43 25.05
C VAL A 48 17.66 -24.86 25.31
N GLY A 49 16.44 -25.21 24.88
CA GLY A 49 15.84 -26.54 25.03
C GLY A 49 16.66 -27.65 24.36
N LYS A 50 17.24 -27.36 23.18
CA LYS A 50 18.18 -28.24 22.47
C LYS A 50 19.51 -28.43 23.21
N ARG A 51 19.76 -27.69 24.31
CA ARG A 51 21.03 -27.66 25.06
C ARG A 51 22.23 -27.41 24.15
N THR A 52 22.03 -26.56 23.15
CA THR A 52 22.99 -26.43 22.05
C THR A 52 24.25 -25.73 22.52
N LYS A 53 25.42 -26.35 22.34
CA LYS A 53 26.69 -25.64 22.47
C LYS A 53 26.78 -24.64 21.32
N TRP A 54 26.67 -23.34 21.61
CA TRP A 54 26.61 -22.27 20.62
C TRP A 54 27.69 -22.36 19.52
N LEU A 55 28.92 -22.65 19.91
CA LEU A 55 30.04 -22.83 18.96
C LEU A 55 29.88 -24.07 18.05
N ALA A 56 29.26 -25.14 18.55
CA ALA A 56 28.98 -26.33 17.74
C ALA A 56 27.79 -26.09 16.81
N PHE A 57 26.78 -25.33 17.26
CA PHE A 57 25.64 -24.91 16.45
C PHE A 57 26.07 -24.09 15.23
N LEU A 58 26.92 -23.09 15.44
CA LEU A 58 27.42 -22.24 14.36
C LEU A 58 28.39 -22.98 13.42
N LYS A 59 29.04 -24.06 13.88
CA LYS A 59 29.88 -24.93 13.04
C LYS A 59 29.05 -25.87 12.16
N ASP A 60 27.82 -26.18 12.55
CA ASP A 60 26.88 -26.87 11.67
C ASP A 60 26.40 -25.89 10.60
N ARG A 61 26.95 -26.05 9.39
CA ARG A 61 26.67 -25.16 8.26
C ARG A 61 25.18 -25.04 7.96
N LYS A 62 24.41 -26.12 8.09
CA LYS A 62 22.97 -26.09 7.78
C LYS A 62 22.21 -25.28 8.84
N ASN A 63 22.46 -25.61 10.10
CA ASN A 63 21.80 -24.97 11.24
C ASN A 63 22.19 -23.49 11.39
N GLY A 64 23.48 -23.19 11.28
CA GLY A 64 24.00 -21.83 11.32
C GLY A 64 23.46 -20.98 10.17
N LEU A 65 23.49 -21.47 8.92
CA LEU A 65 22.99 -20.70 7.77
C LEU A 65 21.49 -20.42 7.87
N PHE A 66 20.68 -21.40 8.27
CA PHE A 66 19.24 -21.18 8.38
C PHE A 66 18.92 -20.18 9.51
N PHE A 67 19.61 -20.29 10.65
CA PHE A 67 19.52 -19.31 11.72
C PHE A 67 19.86 -17.90 11.26
N PHE A 68 21.01 -17.71 10.60
CA PHE A 68 21.44 -16.39 10.13
C PHE A 68 20.49 -15.80 9.10
N LEU A 69 19.98 -16.62 8.17
CA LEU A 69 19.00 -16.19 7.19
C LEU A 69 17.74 -15.66 7.87
N VAL A 70 17.18 -16.42 8.81
CA VAL A 70 15.94 -16.05 9.52
C VAL A 70 16.18 -14.82 10.38
N PHE A 71 17.31 -14.74 11.08
CA PHE A 71 17.67 -13.58 11.88
C PHE A 71 17.87 -12.32 11.03
N ALA A 72 18.50 -12.45 9.86
CA ALA A 72 18.66 -11.35 8.91
C ALA A 72 17.30 -10.85 8.39
N ILE A 73 16.38 -11.77 8.04
CA ILE A 73 15.03 -11.43 7.59
C ILE A 73 14.20 -10.75 8.70
N LEU A 74 14.33 -11.22 9.94
CA LEU A 74 13.69 -10.55 11.08
C LEU A 74 14.30 -9.15 11.33
N GLY A 75 15.61 -8.99 11.18
CA GLY A 75 16.29 -7.70 11.26
C GLY A 75 15.86 -6.74 10.13
N GLU A 76 15.74 -7.25 8.91
CA GLU A 76 15.21 -6.49 7.78
C GLU A 76 13.77 -6.03 8.04
N ALA A 77 12.91 -6.91 8.59
CA ALA A 77 11.54 -6.54 8.96
C ALA A 77 11.49 -5.38 9.96
N VAL A 78 12.39 -5.37 10.94
CA VAL A 78 12.54 -4.26 11.91
C VAL A 78 12.94 -2.95 11.22
N VAL A 79 13.82 -3.01 10.21
CA VAL A 79 14.21 -1.82 9.43
C VAL A 79 13.07 -1.35 8.53
N ILE A 80 12.33 -2.25 7.89
CA ILE A 80 11.25 -1.93 6.95
C ILE A 80 10.09 -1.23 7.66
N GLN A 81 9.77 -1.59 8.91
CA GLN A 81 8.70 -0.94 9.68
C GLN A 81 8.88 0.58 9.79
N VAL A 82 10.12 1.06 9.83
CA VAL A 82 10.42 2.50 9.92
C VAL A 82 10.68 3.13 8.55
N THR A 83 11.31 2.37 7.65
CA THR A 83 11.73 2.91 6.35
C THR A 83 10.65 2.88 5.27
N SER A 84 9.57 2.12 5.48
CA SER A 84 8.46 1.96 4.55
C SER A 84 7.14 2.45 5.15
N TYR A 85 6.41 3.28 4.42
CA TYR A 85 5.05 3.73 4.76
C TYR A 85 3.97 2.66 4.51
N THR A 86 4.38 1.39 4.37
CA THR A 86 3.44 0.28 4.17
C THR A 86 2.58 0.08 5.41
N PRO A 87 1.30 -0.33 5.25
CA PRO A 87 0.46 -0.70 6.37
C PRO A 87 1.16 -1.67 7.33
N PRO A 88 0.87 -1.65 8.64
CA PRO A 88 1.52 -2.50 9.63
C PRO A 88 1.51 -4.00 9.28
N ASP A 89 0.50 -4.44 8.53
CA ASP A 89 0.30 -5.84 8.12
C ASP A 89 1.08 -6.24 6.84
N ASN A 90 1.71 -5.31 6.13
CA ASN A 90 2.32 -5.58 4.82
C ASN A 90 3.69 -6.27 4.89
N ASN A 91 4.27 -6.38 6.08
CA ASN A 91 5.55 -7.07 6.30
C ASN A 91 5.36 -8.58 6.53
N ILE A 92 4.25 -9.17 6.09
CA ILE A 92 3.86 -10.55 6.43
C ILE A 92 4.92 -11.62 6.05
N PHE A 93 5.82 -11.33 5.10
CA PHE A 93 6.81 -12.28 4.60
C PHE A 93 7.74 -12.84 5.70
N PHE A 94 8.12 -12.03 6.70
CA PHE A 94 9.04 -12.48 7.75
C PHE A 94 8.42 -13.56 8.65
N HIS A 95 7.09 -13.57 8.82
CA HIS A 95 6.40 -14.59 9.59
C HIS A 95 6.63 -15.99 9.00
N SER A 96 6.62 -16.10 7.67
CA SER A 96 6.84 -17.37 6.98
C SER A 96 8.22 -17.97 7.31
N PHE A 97 9.27 -17.14 7.29
CA PHE A 97 10.63 -17.57 7.62
C PHE A 97 10.77 -17.92 9.10
N ALA A 98 10.19 -17.11 10.00
CA ALA A 98 10.21 -17.37 11.42
C ALA A 98 9.49 -18.69 11.77
N ILE A 99 8.28 -18.90 11.24
CA ILE A 99 7.49 -20.12 11.47
C ILE A 99 8.21 -21.34 10.90
N ALA A 100 8.74 -21.25 9.68
CA ALA A 100 9.50 -22.36 9.08
C ALA A 100 10.70 -22.76 9.95
N TYR A 101 11.41 -21.77 10.49
CA TYR A 101 12.55 -22.02 11.36
C TYR A 101 12.16 -22.57 12.74
N LEU A 102 11.05 -22.09 13.31
CA LEU A 102 10.51 -22.63 14.55
C LEU A 102 10.05 -24.08 14.39
N LEU A 103 9.38 -24.42 13.29
CA LEU A 103 9.03 -25.81 12.97
C LEU A 103 10.28 -26.67 12.76
N PHE A 104 11.30 -26.12 12.12
CA PHE A 104 12.60 -26.78 11.98
C PHE A 104 13.23 -27.11 13.35
N LEU A 105 13.31 -26.14 14.26
CA LEU A 105 13.83 -26.33 15.61
C LEU A 105 12.96 -27.29 16.43
N ALA A 106 11.62 -27.16 16.35
CA ALA A 106 10.69 -28.08 17.01
C ALA A 106 10.87 -29.51 16.50
N GLY A 107 11.13 -29.69 15.21
CA GLY A 107 11.46 -30.98 14.61
C GLY A 107 12.68 -31.63 15.24
N GLU A 108 13.74 -30.85 15.47
CA GLU A 108 14.96 -31.35 16.12
C GLU A 108 14.78 -31.62 17.62
N VAL A 109 14.03 -30.79 18.34
CA VAL A 109 13.84 -30.93 19.79
C VAL A 109 12.88 -32.07 20.14
N PHE A 110 11.81 -32.24 19.38
CA PHE A 110 10.76 -33.23 19.65
C PHE A 110 10.83 -34.48 18.76
N ASP A 111 11.89 -34.64 17.96
CA ASP A 111 12.04 -35.70 16.96
C ASP A 111 10.84 -35.78 15.98
N ILE A 112 10.32 -34.62 15.58
CA ILE A 112 9.21 -34.52 14.63
C ILE A 112 9.76 -34.41 13.21
N ARG A 113 9.37 -35.35 12.34
CA ARG A 113 9.75 -35.35 10.92
C ARG A 113 8.64 -34.73 10.08
N PHE A 114 8.67 -33.42 9.88
CA PHE A 114 7.70 -32.68 9.06
C PHE A 114 7.66 -33.09 7.58
N SER A 115 8.59 -33.94 7.11
CA SER A 115 8.48 -34.61 5.81
C SER A 115 7.39 -35.69 5.77
N GLN A 116 6.92 -36.16 6.93
CA GLN A 116 5.86 -37.16 7.02
C GLN A 116 4.48 -36.49 7.09
N LEU A 117 3.54 -37.00 6.30
CA LEU A 117 2.19 -36.43 6.17
C LEU A 117 1.46 -36.28 7.52
N ARG A 118 1.66 -37.24 8.44
CA ARG A 118 1.05 -37.23 9.79
C ARG A 118 1.44 -36.04 10.65
N TYR A 119 2.60 -35.42 10.41
CA TYR A 119 3.04 -34.21 11.11
C TYR A 119 2.84 -32.95 10.27
N PHE A 120 3.02 -33.09 8.95
CA PHE A 120 2.82 -32.00 8.00
C PHE A 120 1.38 -31.50 7.97
N LEU A 121 0.39 -32.40 7.83
CA LEU A 121 -1.00 -32.01 7.65
C LEU A 121 -1.58 -31.26 8.86
N PRO A 122 -1.40 -31.73 10.12
CA PRO A 122 -1.82 -30.95 11.27
C PRO A 122 -1.12 -29.60 11.40
N ALA A 123 0.18 -29.52 11.06
CA ALA A 123 0.92 -28.26 11.09
C ALA A 123 0.38 -27.27 10.04
N LEU A 124 0.12 -27.74 8.82
CA LEU A 124 -0.47 -26.94 7.75
C LEU A 124 -1.86 -26.43 8.14
N LEU A 125 -2.72 -27.29 8.68
CA LEU A 125 -4.06 -26.91 9.14
C LEU A 125 -3.99 -25.93 10.33
N GLY A 126 -3.05 -26.14 11.26
CA GLY A 126 -2.82 -25.23 12.38
C GLY A 126 -2.39 -23.84 11.93
N VAL A 127 -1.44 -23.74 10.99
CA VAL A 127 -1.04 -22.46 10.38
C VAL A 127 -2.20 -21.83 9.62
N GLY A 128 -2.96 -22.61 8.84
CA GLY A 128 -4.13 -22.13 8.11
C GLY A 128 -5.23 -21.58 9.04
N LEU A 129 -5.48 -22.27 10.16
CA LEU A 129 -6.42 -21.81 11.18
C LEU A 129 -5.92 -20.54 11.87
N TRP A 130 -4.65 -20.48 12.24
CA TRP A 130 -4.05 -19.29 12.86
C TRP A 130 -4.14 -18.06 11.96
N TRP A 131 -3.89 -18.21 10.65
CA TRP A 131 -3.98 -17.14 9.67
C TRP A 131 -5.35 -17.01 8.99
N SER A 132 -6.36 -17.71 9.51
CA SER A 132 -7.72 -17.76 8.93
C SER A 132 -8.35 -16.39 8.75
N GLY A 133 -8.03 -15.41 9.59
CA GLY A 133 -8.54 -14.04 9.48
C GLY A 133 -8.21 -13.36 8.15
N VAL A 134 -7.06 -13.65 7.53
CA VAL A 134 -6.70 -13.11 6.22
C VAL A 134 -7.61 -13.68 5.13
N PHE A 135 -7.84 -14.99 5.16
CA PHE A 135 -8.75 -15.67 4.22
C PHE A 135 -10.20 -15.28 4.45
N TRP A 136 -10.60 -15.12 5.72
CA TRP A 136 -11.93 -14.71 6.11
C TRP A 136 -12.29 -13.34 5.53
N LYS A 137 -11.37 -12.36 5.53
CA LYS A 137 -11.59 -11.05 4.92
C LYS A 137 -12.03 -11.13 3.44
N TYR A 138 -11.58 -12.13 2.69
CA TYR A 138 -12.01 -12.32 1.30
C TYR A 138 -13.38 -12.99 1.20
N LEU A 139 -13.68 -13.93 2.09
CA LEU A 139 -14.98 -14.59 2.15
C LEU A 139 -16.07 -13.63 2.65
N ASP A 140 -15.73 -12.76 3.60
CA ASP A 140 -16.62 -11.79 4.23
C ASP A 140 -17.24 -10.82 3.20
N ARG A 141 -16.51 -10.53 2.11
CA ARG A 141 -17.01 -9.71 0.99
C ARG A 141 -18.22 -10.33 0.29
N PHE A 142 -18.32 -11.66 0.26
CA PHE A 142 -19.46 -12.36 -0.33
C PHE A 142 -20.63 -12.43 0.63
N THR A 143 -20.37 -12.61 1.93
CA THR A 143 -21.43 -12.67 2.95
C THR A 143 -22.01 -11.30 3.27
N ALA A 144 -21.19 -10.25 3.33
CA ALA A 144 -21.63 -8.88 3.57
C ALA A 144 -22.49 -8.30 2.44
N ARG A 145 -22.37 -8.80 1.20
CA ARG A 145 -23.27 -8.42 0.10
C ARG A 145 -24.67 -9.01 0.23
N SER A 146 -24.78 -10.17 0.90
CA SER A 146 -26.07 -10.85 1.10
C SER A 146 -26.81 -10.36 2.34
N ALA A 147 -26.08 -9.80 3.31
CA ALA A 147 -26.66 -9.17 4.47
C ALA A 147 -26.87 -7.68 4.16
N ASN A 148 -28.12 -7.28 3.86
CA ASN A 148 -28.57 -5.89 3.90
C ASN A 148 -28.35 -5.34 5.31
N THR A 149 -27.10 -5.04 5.64
CA THR A 149 -26.73 -4.43 6.91
C THR A 149 -26.92 -2.94 6.71
N GLU A 150 -28.19 -2.56 6.56
CA GLU A 150 -28.57 -1.16 6.59
C GLU A 150 -28.03 -0.54 7.89
N GLU A 151 -27.40 0.60 7.67
CA GLU A 151 -27.13 1.69 8.60
C GLU A 151 -27.82 1.56 9.95
N VAL A 152 -27.01 1.60 11.01
CA VAL A 152 -27.38 1.97 12.39
C VAL A 152 -28.83 1.61 12.70
N SER A 153 -29.09 0.30 12.85
CA SER A 153 -30.39 -0.21 13.28
C SER A 153 -30.84 0.61 14.49
N LYS A 154 -31.81 1.49 14.31
CA LYS A 154 -32.40 2.26 15.41
C LYS A 154 -33.28 1.31 16.18
N ALA A 155 -33.16 1.31 17.51
CA ALA A 155 -34.12 0.62 18.35
C ALA A 155 -35.53 1.17 18.06
N VAL A 156 -36.57 0.38 18.33
CA VAL A 156 -37.98 0.82 18.23
C VAL A 156 -38.24 2.09 19.06
N THR A 157 -37.39 2.35 20.06
CA THR A 157 -37.37 3.54 20.94
C THR A 157 -36.68 4.76 20.34
N GLY A 158 -36.03 4.66 19.18
CA GLY A 158 -35.26 5.73 18.53
C GLY A 158 -33.80 5.85 18.99
N GLU A 159 -33.35 5.00 19.90
CA GLU A 159 -31.95 4.94 20.37
C GLU A 159 -31.03 4.26 19.33
N ASN A 160 -29.78 4.72 19.24
CA ASN A 160 -28.77 4.06 18.40
C ASN A 160 -28.40 2.71 19.03
N LEU A 161 -28.58 1.60 18.32
CA LEU A 161 -28.10 0.31 18.79
C LEU A 161 -26.58 0.27 18.70
N VAL A 162 -25.92 0.14 19.85
CA VAL A 162 -24.46 0.03 20.00
C VAL A 162 -24.07 -1.45 19.93
N ASN A 163 -23.32 -1.83 18.89
CA ASN A 163 -22.72 -3.14 18.73
C ASN A 163 -21.27 -3.01 18.23
N ARG A 164 -20.56 -4.13 18.01
CA ARG A 164 -19.15 -4.12 17.54
C ARG A 164 -18.93 -3.33 16.24
N ASN A 165 -19.97 -3.14 15.42
CA ASN A 165 -19.91 -2.42 14.15
C ASN A 165 -20.48 -0.99 14.24
N THR A 166 -21.19 -0.64 15.32
CA THR A 166 -21.84 0.67 15.51
C THR A 166 -21.37 1.39 16.79
N PHE A 167 -20.36 0.86 17.48
CA PHE A 167 -19.82 1.45 18.73
C PHE A 167 -19.10 2.78 18.54
N MET A 168 -18.68 3.07 17.31
CA MET A 168 -18.18 4.38 16.94
C MET A 168 -19.18 5.02 16.00
N ILE A 169 -19.60 6.24 16.32
CA ILE A 169 -20.33 7.11 15.39
C ILE A 169 -19.29 7.66 14.42
N ILE A 170 -18.67 6.79 13.63
CA ILE A 170 -17.82 7.22 12.53
C ILE A 170 -18.78 7.68 11.44
N LYS A 171 -18.77 8.97 11.16
CA LYS A 171 -19.37 9.49 9.94
C LYS A 171 -18.46 9.06 8.80
N ASP A 172 -18.63 7.83 8.33
CA ASP A 172 -17.88 7.35 7.18
C ASP A 172 -18.31 8.21 5.99
N SER A 173 -17.46 9.18 5.65
CA SER A 173 -17.63 10.04 4.48
C SER A 173 -17.05 9.38 3.23
N SER A 174 -16.57 8.13 3.36
CA SER A 174 -16.27 7.31 2.21
C SER A 174 -17.55 6.82 1.54
N ILE A 175 -17.47 6.59 0.23
CA ILE A 175 -18.59 6.04 -0.53
C ILE A 175 -18.84 4.63 -0.01
N PRO A 176 -20.04 4.32 0.54
CA PRO A 176 -20.35 3.00 1.07
C PRO A 176 -20.02 1.91 0.06
N GLU A 177 -19.41 0.80 0.49
CA GLU A 177 -19.01 -0.29 -0.43
C GLU A 177 -20.22 -0.84 -1.23
N ALA A 178 -21.43 -0.77 -0.68
CA ALA A 178 -22.66 -1.14 -1.39
C ALA A 178 -22.91 -0.31 -2.67
N GLN A 179 -22.36 0.90 -2.77
CA GLN A 179 -22.45 1.78 -3.94
C GLN A 179 -21.28 1.58 -4.93
N TRP A 180 -20.36 0.66 -4.63
CA TRP A 180 -19.27 0.32 -5.55
C TRP A 180 -19.77 -0.67 -6.61
N VAL A 181 -19.23 -0.55 -7.81
CA VAL A 181 -19.61 -1.35 -8.97
C VAL A 181 -18.37 -1.97 -9.60
N PHE A 182 -18.57 -3.07 -10.33
CA PHE A 182 -17.53 -3.58 -11.22
C PHE A 182 -17.50 -2.73 -12.48
N SER A 183 -16.31 -2.22 -12.83
CA SER A 183 -16.15 -1.39 -14.01
C SER A 183 -16.36 -2.21 -15.30
N ASP A 184 -17.10 -1.62 -16.23
CA ASP A 184 -17.31 -2.11 -17.60
C ASP A 184 -16.26 -1.57 -18.58
N ILE A 185 -15.38 -0.67 -18.14
CA ILE A 185 -14.28 -0.14 -18.94
C ILE A 185 -13.25 -1.26 -19.17
N PRO A 186 -12.86 -1.58 -20.42
CA PRO A 186 -12.07 -2.79 -20.72
C PRO A 186 -10.81 -2.99 -19.88
N VAL A 187 -10.00 -1.94 -19.67
CA VAL A 187 -8.77 -2.03 -18.87
C VAL A 187 -9.03 -2.23 -17.37
N PHE A 188 -10.21 -1.82 -16.90
CA PHE A 188 -10.64 -1.96 -15.51
C PHE A 188 -11.66 -3.09 -15.32
N LYS A 189 -11.83 -3.97 -16.32
CA LYS A 189 -12.84 -5.02 -16.27
C LYS A 189 -12.64 -5.93 -15.06
N GLY A 190 -13.69 -6.08 -14.24
CA GLY A 190 -13.64 -6.88 -13.02
C GLY A 190 -12.99 -6.20 -11.82
N ILE A 191 -12.54 -4.95 -11.97
CA ILE A 191 -12.05 -4.13 -10.86
C ILE A 191 -13.25 -3.47 -10.19
N TYR A 192 -13.32 -3.62 -8.86
CA TYR A 192 -14.37 -3.08 -8.02
C TYR A 192 -13.99 -1.69 -7.52
N MET A 193 -14.77 -0.67 -7.88
CA MET A 193 -14.47 0.74 -7.57
C MET A 193 -15.75 1.55 -7.34
N PRO A 194 -15.67 2.74 -6.72
CA PRO A 194 -16.85 3.58 -6.52
C PRO A 194 -17.55 3.93 -7.84
N ALA A 195 -18.88 3.90 -7.89
CA ALA A 195 -19.64 4.28 -9.08
C ALA A 195 -19.27 5.70 -9.61
N PRO A 196 -19.10 6.74 -8.74
CA PRO A 196 -18.65 8.05 -9.20
C PRO A 196 -17.28 8.05 -9.88
N THR A 197 -16.40 7.11 -9.54
CA THR A 197 -15.10 6.94 -10.21
C THR A 197 -15.28 6.39 -11.62
N VAL A 198 -16.11 5.35 -11.80
CA VAL A 198 -16.42 4.80 -13.14
C VAL A 198 -17.05 5.86 -14.03
N ASP A 199 -18.03 6.58 -13.49
CA ASP A 199 -18.73 7.65 -14.21
C ASP A 199 -17.77 8.80 -14.55
N GLY A 200 -16.87 9.15 -13.63
CA GLY A 200 -15.80 10.13 -13.86
C GLY A 200 -14.90 9.75 -15.03
N ILE A 201 -14.45 8.49 -15.10
CA ILE A 201 -13.63 8.01 -16.21
C ILE A 201 -14.41 8.06 -17.53
N LYS A 202 -15.69 7.66 -17.53
CA LYS A 202 -16.56 7.75 -18.72
C LYS A 202 -16.74 9.20 -19.19
N ARG A 203 -16.93 10.16 -18.26
CA ARG A 203 -16.99 11.58 -18.60
C ARG A 203 -15.69 12.08 -19.20
N ILE A 204 -14.53 11.67 -18.68
CA ILE A 204 -13.24 11.98 -19.29
C ILE A 204 -13.19 11.40 -20.71
N GLN A 205 -13.49 10.12 -20.91
CA GLN A 205 -13.47 9.47 -22.24
C GLN A 205 -14.38 10.17 -23.26
N ALA A 206 -15.45 10.82 -22.80
CA ALA A 206 -16.38 11.55 -23.64
C ALA A 206 -15.95 12.99 -24.00
N LEU A 207 -14.84 13.51 -23.45
CA LEU A 207 -14.40 14.87 -23.72
C LEU A 207 -14.13 15.09 -25.22
N PRO A 208 -14.57 16.23 -25.80
CA PRO A 208 -14.36 16.55 -27.22
C PRO A 208 -12.88 16.55 -27.63
N LEU A 209 -11.99 16.91 -26.71
CA LEU A 209 -10.54 16.96 -26.89
C LEU A 209 -9.96 15.68 -27.53
N TRP A 210 -10.48 14.50 -27.16
CA TRP A 210 -9.99 13.23 -27.71
C TRP A 210 -10.39 13.01 -29.17
N LYS A 211 -11.51 13.59 -29.61
CA LYS A 211 -11.93 13.53 -31.02
C LYS A 211 -11.12 14.50 -31.88
N GLU A 212 -10.78 15.66 -31.33
CA GLU A 212 -10.04 16.71 -32.04
C GLU A 212 -8.57 16.36 -32.23
N LYS A 213 -7.91 15.84 -31.17
CA LYS A 213 -6.46 15.62 -31.15
C LYS A 213 -6.05 14.15 -31.05
N GLY A 214 -6.97 13.25 -30.66
CA GLY A 214 -6.66 11.83 -30.51
C GLY A 214 -5.42 11.59 -29.63
N ARG A 215 -4.43 10.88 -30.19
CA ARG A 215 -3.16 10.52 -29.52
C ARG A 215 -2.16 11.65 -29.38
N GLU A 216 -2.44 12.82 -29.95
CA GLU A 216 -1.58 14.01 -29.85
C GLU A 216 -1.91 14.87 -28.63
N VAL A 217 -2.93 14.50 -27.84
CA VAL A 217 -3.23 15.17 -26.58
C VAL A 217 -2.07 14.97 -25.61
N ASN A 218 -1.49 16.08 -25.17
CA ASN A 218 -0.48 16.06 -24.10
C ASN A 218 -1.17 15.94 -22.75
N VAL A 219 -1.00 14.79 -22.09
CA VAL A 219 -1.65 14.48 -20.81
C VAL A 219 -0.61 14.37 -19.70
N LEU A 220 -0.84 15.09 -18.61
CA LEU A 220 -0.18 14.82 -17.34
C LEU A 220 -1.12 13.99 -16.45
N ASN A 221 -0.81 12.72 -16.26
CA ASN A 221 -1.55 11.84 -15.35
C ASN A 221 -0.80 11.73 -14.01
N MET A 222 -1.23 12.51 -13.03
CA MET A 222 -0.83 12.47 -11.62
C MET A 222 -1.96 11.84 -10.78
N THR A 223 -2.34 10.61 -11.11
CA THR A 223 -3.35 9.83 -10.38
C THR A 223 -2.93 8.37 -10.25
N GLU A 224 -3.54 7.65 -9.32
CA GLU A 224 -3.35 6.20 -9.18
C GLU A 224 -4.04 5.39 -10.29
N LEU A 225 -4.85 6.03 -11.12
CA LEU A 225 -5.47 5.43 -12.29
C LEU A 225 -4.47 5.32 -13.45
N THR A 226 -3.32 4.71 -13.20
CA THR A 226 -2.27 4.49 -14.20
C THR A 226 -2.75 3.73 -15.45
N PRO A 227 -3.73 2.80 -15.39
CA PRO A 227 -4.25 2.15 -16.60
C PRO A 227 -5.09 3.07 -17.51
N LEU A 228 -5.37 4.33 -17.11
CA LEU A 228 -6.07 5.28 -17.98
C LEU A 228 -5.38 5.51 -19.32
N ALA A 229 -4.06 5.39 -19.38
CA ALA A 229 -3.30 5.54 -20.62
C ALA A 229 -3.64 4.47 -21.67
N GLU A 230 -4.19 3.33 -21.26
CA GLU A 230 -4.70 2.30 -22.17
C GLU A 230 -6.19 2.53 -22.50
N ALA A 231 -6.98 3.04 -21.55
CA ALA A 231 -8.40 3.32 -21.75
C ALA A 231 -8.68 4.59 -22.57
N ILE A 232 -7.74 5.52 -22.64
CA ILE A 232 -7.86 6.81 -23.30
C ILE A 232 -6.68 6.94 -24.27
N PRO A 233 -6.89 7.45 -25.50
CA PRO A 233 -5.83 7.50 -26.49
C PRO A 233 -4.84 8.63 -26.20
N PHE A 234 -4.02 8.54 -25.15
CA PHE A 234 -2.90 9.47 -24.91
C PHE A 234 -1.59 8.74 -24.70
N ARG A 235 -0.47 9.45 -24.86
CA ARG A 235 0.87 8.90 -24.63
C ARG A 235 1.39 9.33 -23.27
N LEU A 236 1.94 8.37 -22.53
CA LEU A 236 2.69 8.67 -21.30
C LEU A 236 3.98 9.39 -21.66
N GLU A 237 4.27 10.45 -20.91
CA GLU A 237 5.56 11.14 -21.03
C GLU A 237 6.70 10.23 -20.54
N ARG A 238 7.84 10.31 -21.23
CA ARG A 238 9.07 9.61 -20.84
C ARG A 238 10.24 10.58 -20.92
N SER A 239 10.98 10.68 -19.83
CA SER A 239 12.23 11.46 -19.77
C SER A 239 13.15 10.83 -18.72
N PRO A 240 14.48 10.89 -18.88
CA PRO A 240 15.43 10.49 -17.84
C PRO A 240 15.25 11.24 -16.51
N ASN A 241 14.61 12.42 -16.56
CA ASN A 241 14.30 13.25 -15.40
C ASN A 241 12.85 13.10 -14.92
N TYR A 242 12.05 12.23 -15.54
CA TYR A 242 10.66 12.02 -15.14
C TYR A 242 10.61 11.13 -13.90
N PRO A 243 9.88 11.49 -12.82
CA PRO A 243 9.81 10.68 -11.61
C PRO A 243 9.09 9.34 -11.86
N LEU A 244 9.44 8.32 -11.07
CA LEU A 244 8.81 6.98 -11.09
C LEU A 244 7.44 7.06 -10.43
N TRP A 245 7.32 7.96 -9.44
CA TRP A 245 6.08 8.25 -8.74
C TRP A 245 6.10 9.69 -8.22
N TYR A 246 4.94 10.31 -8.06
CA TYR A 246 4.84 11.76 -7.83
C TYR A 246 4.92 12.20 -6.36
N HIS A 247 5.13 11.27 -5.43
CA HIS A 247 5.23 11.60 -4.01
C HIS A 247 6.51 12.38 -3.72
N LEU A 248 6.34 13.67 -3.36
CA LEU A 248 7.44 14.60 -3.11
C LEU A 248 8.22 14.18 -1.85
N GLY A 249 9.54 14.09 -1.97
CA GLY A 249 10.41 13.58 -0.91
C GLY A 249 10.45 12.06 -0.84
N VAL A 250 9.79 11.36 -1.76
CA VAL A 250 9.86 9.90 -1.87
C VAL A 250 10.45 9.42 -3.19
N SER A 251 9.83 9.82 -4.27
CA SER A 251 10.12 9.34 -5.63
C SER A 251 10.19 10.48 -6.64
N MET A 252 9.92 11.68 -6.15
CA MET A 252 9.94 12.96 -6.83
C MET A 252 10.57 13.96 -5.87
N PHE A 253 11.38 14.88 -6.36
CA PHE A 253 12.05 15.88 -5.55
C PHE A 253 11.78 17.29 -6.12
N ASN A 254 12.36 18.31 -5.49
CA ASN A 254 12.09 19.71 -5.86
C ASN A 254 12.39 20.00 -7.33
N ARG A 255 13.43 19.38 -7.90
CA ARG A 255 13.77 19.55 -9.32
C ARG A 255 12.62 19.09 -10.23
N GLU A 256 12.02 17.93 -9.96
CA GLU A 256 10.89 17.44 -10.74
C GLU A 256 9.63 18.27 -10.47
N ALA A 257 9.43 18.75 -9.24
CA ALA A 257 8.31 19.65 -8.93
C ALA A 257 8.38 20.94 -9.74
N GLU A 258 9.54 21.58 -9.75
CA GLU A 258 9.82 22.78 -10.54
C GLU A 258 9.67 22.52 -12.05
N MET A 259 10.09 21.34 -12.52
CA MET A 259 9.84 20.93 -13.90
C MET A 259 8.34 20.92 -14.21
N PHE A 260 7.50 20.29 -13.40
CA PHE A 260 6.05 20.28 -13.65
C PHE A 260 5.42 21.66 -13.57
N GLU A 261 5.74 22.45 -12.54
CA GLU A 261 5.23 23.82 -12.39
C GLU A 261 5.57 24.68 -13.61
N LYS A 262 6.82 24.63 -14.09
CA LYS A 262 7.24 25.39 -15.26
C LYS A 262 6.41 25.00 -16.50
N ARG A 263 6.21 23.70 -16.72
CA ARG A 263 5.43 23.19 -17.86
C ARG A 263 3.94 23.55 -17.76
N ILE A 264 3.40 23.56 -16.55
CA ILE A 264 2.04 24.05 -16.28
C ILE A 264 1.94 25.54 -16.59
N THR A 265 2.85 26.37 -16.09
CA THR A 265 2.88 27.80 -16.43
C THR A 265 3.04 28.03 -17.95
N GLN A 266 3.76 27.15 -18.65
CA GLN A 266 3.95 27.18 -20.10
C GLN A 266 2.83 26.53 -20.91
N LYS A 267 1.75 26.05 -20.26
CA LYS A 267 0.59 25.42 -20.89
C LYS A 267 0.93 24.21 -21.78
N GLU A 268 1.96 23.44 -21.40
CA GLU A 268 2.44 22.30 -22.20
C GLU A 268 1.44 21.14 -22.28
N TYR A 269 0.64 20.94 -21.22
CA TYR A 269 -0.36 19.89 -21.15
C TYR A 269 -1.70 20.40 -21.66
N ASP A 270 -2.39 19.63 -22.51
CA ASP A 270 -3.76 19.93 -22.93
C ASP A 270 -4.75 19.62 -21.81
N ILE A 271 -4.48 18.57 -21.04
CA ILE A 271 -5.29 18.12 -19.92
C ILE A 271 -4.41 17.51 -18.82
N VAL A 272 -4.79 17.76 -17.57
CA VAL A 272 -4.09 17.23 -16.39
C VAL A 272 -5.10 16.51 -15.51
N PHE A 273 -4.76 15.27 -15.15
CA PHE A 273 -5.47 14.50 -14.13
C PHE A 273 -4.63 14.59 -12.86
N PHE A 274 -5.15 15.25 -11.84
CA PHE A 274 -4.43 15.48 -10.59
C PHE A 274 -5.22 14.90 -9.43
N GLU A 275 -4.63 13.96 -8.70
CA GLU A 275 -5.24 13.39 -7.51
C GLU A 275 -4.83 14.18 -6.26
N TYR A 276 -5.81 14.71 -5.56
CA TYR A 276 -5.63 15.43 -4.31
C TYR A 276 -6.11 14.57 -3.13
N ILE A 277 -5.19 14.27 -2.21
CA ILE A 277 -5.48 13.48 -1.00
C ILE A 277 -5.13 14.34 0.21
N LYS A 278 -6.15 14.94 0.83
CA LYS A 278 -5.98 15.92 1.91
C LYS A 278 -5.21 15.35 3.12
N GLY A 279 -5.41 14.07 3.43
CA GLY A 279 -4.78 13.41 4.57
C GLY A 279 -3.32 13.02 4.38
N LEU A 280 -2.78 13.11 3.15
CA LEU A 280 -1.42 12.67 2.85
C LEU A 280 -0.51 13.84 2.47
N ASN A 281 0.62 13.95 3.16
CA ASN A 281 1.58 15.03 2.96
C ASN A 281 2.32 14.87 1.62
N ASN A 282 1.99 15.74 0.65
CA ASN A 282 2.63 15.78 -0.68
C ASN A 282 2.67 14.43 -1.43
N PHE A 283 1.66 13.57 -1.21
CA PHE A 283 1.54 12.32 -1.97
C PHE A 283 1.43 12.59 -3.49
N TYR A 284 0.69 13.64 -3.84
CA TYR A 284 0.94 14.46 -5.02
C TYR A 284 1.28 15.87 -4.53
N PRO A 285 2.25 16.58 -5.13
CA PRO A 285 2.79 17.79 -4.52
C PRO A 285 1.76 18.92 -4.47
N PHE A 286 1.56 19.53 -3.30
CA PHE A 286 0.59 20.64 -3.17
C PHE A 286 0.96 21.82 -4.06
N ARG A 287 2.25 22.14 -4.16
CA ARG A 287 2.75 23.21 -5.03
C ARG A 287 2.42 23.03 -6.52
N VAL A 288 2.40 21.77 -7.00
CA VAL A 288 1.99 21.47 -8.37
C VAL A 288 0.49 21.70 -8.55
N ARG A 289 -0.33 21.32 -7.55
CA ARG A 289 -1.76 21.64 -7.53
C ARG A 289 -2.02 23.14 -7.54
N ASP A 290 -1.30 23.91 -6.74
CA ASP A 290 -1.44 25.36 -6.67
C ASP A 290 -1.12 25.99 -8.04
N SER A 291 -0.07 25.51 -8.71
CA SER A 291 0.25 25.91 -10.09
C SER A 291 -0.87 25.56 -11.08
N LEU A 292 -1.46 24.37 -10.99
CA LEU A 292 -2.63 23.98 -11.80
C LEU A 292 -3.83 24.90 -11.56
N GLN A 293 -4.12 25.25 -10.31
CA GLN A 293 -5.23 26.13 -9.98
C GLN A 293 -5.01 27.57 -10.45
N ALA A 294 -3.76 28.03 -10.49
CA ALA A 294 -3.40 29.36 -10.98
C ALA A 294 -3.44 29.46 -12.51
N HIS A 295 -3.09 28.38 -13.21
CA HIS A 295 -2.92 28.43 -14.65
C HIS A 295 -4.03 27.72 -15.42
N TYR A 296 -4.58 26.60 -14.95
CA TYR A 296 -5.54 25.79 -15.69
C TYR A 296 -6.97 25.93 -15.12
N HIS A 297 -7.97 25.57 -15.91
CA HIS A 297 -9.36 25.53 -15.49
C HIS A 297 -9.75 24.12 -15.06
N LYS A 298 -10.21 23.97 -13.81
CA LYS A 298 -10.79 22.72 -13.33
C LYS A 298 -12.19 22.54 -13.93
N ILE A 299 -12.38 21.48 -14.73
CA ILE A 299 -13.63 21.21 -15.44
C ILE A 299 -14.47 20.10 -14.82
N ASP A 300 -13.85 19.20 -14.05
CA ASP A 300 -14.52 18.07 -13.41
C ASP A 300 -13.74 17.64 -12.16
N SER A 301 -14.39 16.88 -11.29
CA SER A 301 -13.76 16.17 -10.20
C SER A 301 -14.58 14.96 -9.76
N PHE A 302 -13.91 13.87 -9.39
CA PHE A 302 -14.56 12.66 -8.87
C PHE A 302 -13.65 11.93 -7.89
N TYR A 303 -14.20 10.96 -7.16
CA TYR A 303 -13.45 10.23 -6.15
C TYR A 303 -12.40 9.29 -6.75
N ALA A 304 -11.24 9.20 -6.12
CA ALA A 304 -10.25 8.16 -6.37
C ALA A 304 -10.74 6.81 -5.82
N PRO A 305 -10.32 5.66 -6.39
CA PRO A 305 -10.75 4.33 -5.95
C PRO A 305 -10.03 3.87 -4.66
N ARG A 306 -10.00 4.72 -3.63
CA ARG A 306 -9.35 4.45 -2.35
C ARG A 306 -10.36 4.09 -1.26
N ARG A 307 -9.89 3.33 -0.27
CA ARG A 307 -10.67 2.91 0.90
C ARG A 307 -10.20 3.66 2.14
N GLY A 308 -11.14 4.01 3.01
CA GLY A 308 -10.86 4.66 4.29
C GLY A 308 -10.71 6.19 4.19
N MET A 309 -11.17 6.88 5.22
CA MET A 309 -11.28 8.35 5.26
C MET A 309 -9.92 9.06 5.15
N GLU A 310 -8.90 8.54 5.83
CA GLU A 310 -7.58 9.19 5.91
C GLU A 310 -6.84 9.23 4.56
N THR A 311 -7.22 8.33 3.65
CA THR A 311 -6.58 8.22 2.34
C THR A 311 -7.51 8.55 1.19
N MET A 312 -8.75 8.97 1.46
CA MET A 312 -9.72 9.30 0.41
C MET A 312 -9.19 10.44 -0.48
N GLY A 313 -9.09 10.15 -1.78
CA GLY A 313 -8.60 11.09 -2.79
C GLY A 313 -9.72 11.63 -3.66
N ILE A 314 -9.52 12.84 -4.18
CA ILE A 314 -10.34 13.43 -5.24
C ILE A 314 -9.45 13.60 -6.46
N ILE A 315 -9.84 13.03 -7.58
CA ILE A 315 -9.23 13.27 -8.88
C ILE A 315 -9.87 14.54 -9.46
N GLU A 316 -9.04 15.54 -9.71
CA GLU A 316 -9.38 16.82 -10.31
C GLU A 316 -8.92 16.83 -11.77
N ILE A 317 -9.78 17.31 -12.67
CA ILE A 317 -9.51 17.37 -14.11
C ILE A 317 -9.34 18.82 -14.53
N TYR A 318 -8.18 19.13 -15.07
CA TYR A 318 -7.79 20.49 -15.48
C TYR A 318 -7.55 20.56 -16.99
N ILE A 319 -8.05 21.59 -17.66
CA ILE A 319 -7.78 21.90 -19.08
C ILE A 319 -7.10 23.28 -19.18
N LYS A 320 -6.21 23.42 -20.15
CA LYS A 320 -5.42 24.64 -20.35
C LYS A 320 -6.23 25.85 -20.80
#